data_AF-A0A2N1U7F5-F1
#
_entry.id   AF-A0A2N1U7F5-F1
#
_cell.length_a   1.000
_cell.length_b   1.000
_cell.length_c   1.000
_cell.angle_alpha   90.00
_cell.angle_beta   90.00
_cell.angle_gamma   90.00
#
_symmetry.space_group_name_H-M   'P 1'
#
loop_
_entity.id
_entity.type
_entity.pdbx_description
1 polymer ?
#
loop_
_entity_poly.entity_id
_entity_poly.type
_entity_poly.pdbx_seq_one_letter_code
_entity_poly.pdbx_strand_id
1 'polypeptide(L)'
;QDEANFKDLGVTEEDAQGVVKFLDAGGEIITGVIIGNDSPSAGLYYGRKVGDEKVYVMDNVPWPGSSPLEYIDKSLITINKTEIASITVMSPDGSYNLVPEANSTDATLKEVPTGKKEKKNECNQVFSAIMNLRFDDVGTASNVTDLKFDREYACLMKDSTLYLIEIAQKDSKFYIKCNVDFTDKTQVVKEQGVESQEELQKKEAKLLAREKAKKLQEMFNGWVYEIPAYKGEYMTKPLAELVEDIAPPKPADANESKKTTQKSK
;
A
#
# COMPACT_ATOMS: atom_id res chain seq x y z
N GLN A 1 24.26 -14.31 39.05
CA GLN A 1 25.12 -13.11 39.00
C GLN A 1 24.41 -12.03 39.79
N ASP A 2 25.15 -11.21 40.52
CA ASP A 2 24.63 -10.14 41.38
C ASP A 2 24.24 -8.92 40.54
N GLU A 3 23.10 -8.28 40.84
CA GLU A 3 22.64 -7.04 40.18
C GLU A 3 23.70 -5.92 40.25
N ALA A 4 24.59 -5.99 41.24
CA ALA A 4 25.73 -5.09 41.41
C ALA A 4 26.61 -4.97 40.16
N ASN A 5 26.66 -6.00 39.31
CA ASN A 5 27.52 -6.01 38.12
C ASN A 5 26.80 -5.51 36.85
N PHE A 6 25.49 -5.23 36.89
CA PHE A 6 24.75 -4.87 35.66
C PHE A 6 25.30 -3.62 34.99
N LYS A 7 25.69 -2.62 35.78
CA LYS A 7 26.29 -1.39 35.28
C LYS A 7 27.61 -1.65 34.54
N ASP A 8 28.49 -2.44 35.14
CA ASP A 8 29.80 -2.77 34.55
C ASP A 8 29.66 -3.56 33.25
N LEU A 9 28.66 -4.45 33.20
CA LEU A 9 28.33 -5.22 32.00
C LEU A 9 27.53 -4.42 30.96
N GLY A 10 27.14 -3.18 31.25
CA GLY A 10 26.32 -2.33 30.37
C GLY A 10 24.89 -2.85 30.18
N VAL A 11 24.36 -3.66 31.09
CA VAL A 11 23.01 -4.26 30.94
C VAL A 11 21.94 -3.54 31.78
N THR A 12 22.16 -2.26 32.08
CA THR A 12 21.16 -1.31 32.58
C THR A 12 20.55 -0.55 31.40
N GLU A 13 19.40 0.11 31.56
CA GLU A 13 18.83 0.91 30.46
C GLU A 13 19.69 2.13 30.10
N GLU A 14 20.44 2.66 31.07
CA GLU A 14 21.24 3.88 30.94
C GLU A 14 22.64 3.62 30.34
N ASP A 15 23.22 2.45 30.62
CA ASP A 15 24.59 2.10 30.22
C ASP A 15 24.65 1.16 29.00
N ALA A 16 23.50 0.75 28.48
CA ALA A 16 23.41 -0.19 27.36
C ALA A 16 23.77 0.40 26.01
N GLN A 17 24.30 -0.46 25.14
CA GLN A 17 24.53 -0.15 23.73
C GLN A 17 23.21 -0.10 22.95
N GLY A 18 22.20 -0.85 23.38
CA GLY A 18 20.89 -0.86 22.76
C GLY A 18 19.80 -1.39 23.69
N VAL A 19 18.64 -0.75 23.64
CA VAL A 19 17.46 -1.16 24.43
C VAL A 19 16.25 -1.20 23.50
N VAL A 20 15.57 -2.35 23.47
CA VAL A 20 14.27 -2.49 22.81
C VAL A 20 13.25 -2.90 23.84
N LYS A 21 12.17 -2.12 23.94
CA LYS A 21 11.04 -2.39 24.83
C LYS A 21 9.75 -2.50 24.03
N PHE A 22 9.00 -3.56 24.30
CA PHE A 22 7.64 -3.74 23.81
C PHE A 22 6.69 -3.38 24.93
N LEU A 23 5.86 -2.38 24.68
CA LEU A 23 4.90 -1.85 25.63
C LEU A 23 3.49 -2.29 25.25
N ASP A 24 2.62 -2.44 26.24
CA ASP A 24 1.19 -2.61 26.02
C ASP A 24 0.50 -1.26 25.73
N ALA A 25 -0.83 -1.28 25.59
CA ALA A 25 -1.62 -0.07 25.33
C ALA A 25 -1.62 0.94 26.50
N GLY A 26 -1.32 0.50 27.73
CA GLY A 26 -1.17 1.36 28.91
C GLY A 26 0.23 1.95 29.07
N GLY A 27 1.19 1.52 28.24
CA GLY A 27 2.60 1.89 28.35
C GLY A 27 3.38 1.01 29.33
N GLU A 28 2.81 -0.09 29.81
CA GLU A 28 3.50 -1.05 30.65
C GLU A 28 4.38 -1.97 29.80
N ILE A 29 5.55 -2.37 30.35
CA ILE A 29 6.49 -3.22 29.62
C ILE A 29 5.96 -4.65 29.58
N ILE A 30 5.70 -5.15 28.37
CA ILE A 30 5.41 -6.56 28.11
C ILE A 30 6.70 -7.37 28.18
N THR A 31 7.73 -6.91 27.46
CA THR A 31 9.06 -7.52 27.40
C THR A 31 10.06 -6.57 26.76
N GLY A 32 11.34 -6.90 26.83
CA GLY A 32 12.38 -6.18 26.12
C GLY A 32 13.72 -6.88 26.20
N VAL A 33 14.67 -6.39 25.43
CA VAL A 33 16.07 -6.83 25.47
C VAL A 33 16.97 -5.62 25.66
N ILE A 34 17.97 -5.81 26.51
CA ILE A 34 19.06 -4.87 26.78
C ILE A 34 20.34 -5.52 26.26
N ILE A 35 21.01 -4.82 25.35
CA ILE A 35 22.29 -5.22 24.77
C ILE A 35 23.36 -4.38 25.45
N GLY A 36 24.22 -5.05 26.21
CA GLY A 36 25.29 -4.42 26.97
C GLY A 36 26.63 -4.45 26.25
N ASN A 37 27.69 -4.31 27.04
CA ASN A 37 29.06 -4.19 26.55
C ASN A 37 29.56 -5.49 25.91
N ASP A 38 30.62 -5.35 25.11
CA ASP A 38 31.42 -6.48 24.66
C ASP A 38 31.91 -7.29 25.86
N SER A 39 31.81 -8.61 25.76
CA SER A 39 32.42 -9.50 26.73
C SER A 39 33.94 -9.58 26.50
N PRO A 40 34.72 -9.99 27.51
CA PRO A 40 36.15 -10.26 27.35
C PRO A 40 36.49 -11.32 26.28
N SER A 41 35.52 -12.14 25.89
CA SER A 41 35.65 -13.07 24.76
C SER A 41 35.29 -12.35 23.46
N ALA A 42 36.23 -12.33 22.52
CA ALA A 42 36.11 -11.61 21.27
C ALA A 42 34.82 -11.97 20.51
N GLY A 43 34.04 -10.96 20.16
CA GLY A 43 32.81 -11.09 19.37
C GLY A 43 31.58 -11.53 20.16
N LEU A 44 31.66 -11.68 21.48
CA LEU A 44 30.48 -11.93 22.32
C LEU A 44 30.09 -10.67 23.10
N TYR A 45 28.81 -10.53 23.42
CA TYR A 45 28.27 -9.38 24.15
C TYR A 45 27.42 -9.82 25.33
N TYR A 46 27.24 -8.95 26.31
CA TYR A 46 26.28 -9.18 27.39
C TYR A 46 24.87 -8.81 26.94
N GLY A 47 23.89 -9.63 27.33
CA GLY A 47 22.49 -9.41 27.03
C GLY A 47 21.62 -9.70 28.24
N ARG A 48 20.55 -8.95 28.39
CA ARG A 48 19.58 -9.15 29.49
C ARG A 48 18.17 -8.94 28.99
N LYS A 49 17.24 -9.77 29.44
CA LYS A 49 15.80 -9.51 29.26
C LYS A 49 15.38 -8.43 30.24
N VAL A 50 14.61 -7.43 29.77
CA VAL A 50 14.07 -6.38 30.65
C VAL A 50 13.23 -7.02 31.76
N GLY A 51 13.50 -6.63 33.01
CA GLY A 51 12.83 -7.17 34.20
C GLY A 51 13.36 -8.52 34.71
N ASP A 52 14.39 -9.09 34.08
CA ASP A 52 15.05 -10.32 34.56
C ASP A 52 16.39 -9.99 35.25
N GLU A 53 16.79 -10.83 36.22
CA GLU A 53 18.06 -10.73 36.94
C GLU A 53 19.20 -11.46 36.19
N LYS A 54 18.86 -12.34 35.25
CA LYS A 54 19.84 -13.15 34.52
C LYS A 54 20.47 -12.40 33.36
N VAL A 55 21.81 -12.37 33.35
CA VAL A 55 22.60 -11.87 32.22
C VAL A 55 23.12 -13.05 31.41
N TYR A 56 23.07 -12.90 30.10
CA TYR A 56 23.50 -13.88 29.11
C TYR A 56 24.73 -13.35 28.37
N VAL A 57 25.55 -14.26 27.88
CA VAL A 57 26.59 -13.96 26.88
C VAL A 57 26.03 -14.39 25.53
N MET A 58 26.01 -13.47 24.57
CA MET A 58 25.45 -13.64 23.23
C MET A 58 26.58 -13.67 22.21
N ASP A 59 26.57 -14.69 21.33
CA ASP A 59 27.54 -14.88 20.25
C ASP A 59 27.11 -14.29 18.91
N ASN A 60 25.84 -13.89 18.80
CA ASN A 60 25.28 -13.20 17.65
C ASN A 60 24.38 -12.07 18.13
N VAL A 61 24.92 -10.86 18.23
CA VAL A 61 24.13 -9.70 18.64
C VAL A 61 23.19 -9.32 17.52
N PRO A 62 21.87 -9.39 17.73
CA PRO A 62 20.96 -8.80 16.78
C PRO A 62 21.22 -7.29 16.78
N TRP A 63 21.36 -6.67 15.61
CA TRP A 63 21.18 -5.23 15.50
C TRP A 63 19.68 -4.96 15.56
N PRO A 64 19.11 -4.60 16.73
CA PRO A 64 17.69 -4.33 16.78
C PRO A 64 17.36 -3.14 15.89
N GLY A 65 16.17 -3.17 15.31
CA GLY A 65 15.66 -2.03 14.61
C GLY A 65 15.63 -0.81 15.53
N SER A 66 16.06 0.33 14.99
CA SER A 66 16.20 1.57 15.75
C SER A 66 14.89 2.37 15.80
N SER A 67 13.91 1.97 14.98
CA SER A 67 12.60 2.60 14.88
C SER A 67 11.47 1.60 15.18
N PRO A 68 10.39 2.02 15.87
CA PRO A 68 9.19 1.20 16.04
C PRO A 68 8.64 0.64 14.71
N LEU A 69 8.82 1.38 13.62
CA LEU A 69 8.37 1.00 12.28
C LEU A 69 9.08 -0.24 11.72
N GLU A 70 10.23 -0.64 12.27
CA GLU A 70 10.94 -1.87 11.87
C GLU A 70 10.32 -3.14 12.47
N TYR A 71 9.41 -2.98 13.44
CA TYR A 71 8.75 -4.08 14.15
C TYR A 71 7.29 -4.31 13.71
N ILE A 72 6.82 -3.58 12.70
CA ILE A 72 5.44 -3.67 12.21
C ILE A 72 5.41 -4.07 10.74
N ASP A 73 4.36 -4.78 10.34
CA ASP A 73 4.09 -5.02 8.93
C ASP A 73 3.62 -3.73 8.27
N LYS A 74 4.42 -3.22 7.32
CA LYS A 74 4.12 -1.98 6.59
C LYS A 74 3.18 -2.17 5.41
N SER A 75 2.73 -3.40 5.14
CA SER A 75 1.82 -3.70 4.04
C SER A 75 0.38 -3.31 4.38
N LEU A 76 -0.20 -2.37 3.62
CA LEU A 76 -1.62 -2.00 3.75
C LEU A 76 -2.51 -2.83 2.84
N ILE A 77 -2.22 -2.82 1.54
CA ILE A 77 -3.10 -3.41 0.52
C ILE A 77 -2.25 -4.21 -0.47
N THR A 78 -2.55 -5.50 -0.56
CA THR A 78 -1.96 -6.42 -1.53
C THR A 78 -3.09 -7.01 -2.38
N ILE A 79 -3.25 -6.47 -3.58
CA ILE A 79 -4.24 -6.91 -4.56
C ILE A 79 -3.59 -7.17 -5.92
N ASN A 80 -4.23 -8.02 -6.73
CA ASN A 80 -3.79 -8.32 -8.07
C ASN A 80 -4.51 -7.40 -9.09
N LYS A 81 -3.75 -6.85 -10.05
CA LYS A 81 -4.26 -6.01 -11.14
C LYS A 81 -5.44 -6.67 -11.87
N THR A 82 -5.39 -7.98 -12.08
CA THR A 82 -6.41 -8.72 -12.83
C THR A 82 -7.75 -8.79 -12.11
N GLU A 83 -7.77 -8.56 -10.80
CA GLU A 83 -8.97 -8.59 -9.97
C GLU A 83 -9.63 -7.22 -9.83
N ILE A 84 -8.99 -6.16 -10.34
CA ILE A 84 -9.55 -4.81 -10.35
C ILE A 84 -10.62 -4.74 -11.44
N ALA A 85 -11.83 -4.35 -11.04
CA ALA A 85 -12.94 -4.09 -11.96
C ALA A 85 -12.91 -2.66 -12.51
N SER A 86 -12.65 -1.67 -11.65
CA SER A 86 -12.48 -0.28 -12.06
C SER A 86 -11.78 0.56 -11.00
N ILE A 87 -11.15 1.65 -11.44
CA ILE A 87 -10.64 2.71 -10.58
C ILE A 87 -11.40 4.00 -10.87
N THR A 88 -11.87 4.68 -9.84
CA THR A 88 -12.38 6.06 -9.91
C THR A 88 -11.41 6.96 -9.18
N VAL A 89 -11.01 8.06 -9.82
CA VAL A 89 -10.20 9.10 -9.19
C VAL A 89 -11.02 10.38 -9.16
N MET A 90 -11.10 11.00 -7.98
CA MET A 90 -11.75 12.28 -7.77
C MET A 90 -10.76 13.26 -7.14
N SER A 91 -10.72 14.47 -7.67
CA SER A 91 -9.96 15.59 -7.14
C SER A 91 -10.80 16.87 -7.23
N PRO A 92 -10.34 17.98 -6.63
CA PRO A 92 -11.01 19.26 -6.79
C PRO A 92 -11.13 19.73 -8.25
N ASP A 93 -10.26 19.24 -9.13
CA ASP A 93 -10.20 19.60 -10.54
C ASP A 93 -11.10 18.73 -11.44
N GLY A 94 -11.67 17.64 -10.90
CA GLY A 94 -12.60 16.77 -11.62
C GLY A 94 -12.48 15.30 -11.24
N SER A 95 -13.13 14.45 -12.03
CA SER A 95 -13.16 13.00 -11.80
C SER A 95 -13.01 12.23 -13.10
N TYR A 96 -12.40 11.05 -13.05
CA TYR A 96 -12.33 10.13 -14.18
C TYR A 96 -12.35 8.66 -13.73
N ASN A 97 -12.67 7.78 -14.68
CA ASN A 97 -12.79 6.35 -14.45
C ASN A 97 -11.84 5.58 -15.37
N LEU A 98 -11.09 4.64 -14.81
CA LEU A 98 -10.26 3.68 -15.53
C LEU A 98 -10.86 2.29 -15.41
N VAL A 99 -10.79 1.53 -16.50
CA VAL A 99 -11.25 0.14 -16.59
C VAL A 99 -10.18 -0.72 -17.26
N PRO A 100 -10.16 -2.04 -17.02
CA PRO A 100 -9.32 -2.95 -17.79
C PRO A 100 -9.64 -2.85 -19.29
N GLU A 101 -8.61 -2.78 -20.13
CA GLU A 101 -8.76 -2.90 -21.58
C GLU A 101 -9.09 -4.36 -21.94
N ALA A 102 -10.05 -4.56 -22.84
CA ALA A 102 -10.48 -5.89 -23.23
C ALA A 102 -9.33 -6.70 -23.86
N ASN A 103 -9.14 -7.94 -23.40
CA ASN A 103 -8.06 -8.84 -23.84
C ASN A 103 -6.64 -8.28 -23.64
N SER A 104 -6.46 -7.34 -22.71
CA SER A 104 -5.16 -6.78 -22.33
C SER A 104 -4.99 -6.80 -20.82
N THR A 105 -3.74 -6.66 -20.36
CA THR A 105 -3.43 -6.35 -18.96
C THR A 105 -3.38 -4.84 -18.71
N ASP A 106 -3.59 -4.03 -19.75
CA ASP A 106 -3.58 -2.58 -19.70
C ASP A 106 -4.90 -2.01 -19.14
N ALA A 107 -4.82 -0.76 -18.70
CA ALA A 107 -5.97 0.04 -18.30
C ALA A 107 -6.21 1.16 -19.31
N THR A 108 -7.49 1.47 -19.52
CA THR A 108 -7.96 2.51 -20.43
C THR A 108 -8.95 3.43 -19.71
N LEU A 109 -9.05 4.67 -20.17
CA LEU A 109 -10.10 5.59 -19.74
C LEU A 109 -11.46 5.08 -20.22
N LYS A 110 -12.42 4.97 -19.30
CA LYS A 110 -13.80 4.64 -19.64
C LYS A 110 -14.40 5.64 -20.64
N GLU A 111 -14.03 6.91 -20.48
CA GLU A 111 -14.43 8.01 -21.35
C GLU A 111 -13.21 8.86 -21.69
N VAL A 112 -12.84 8.90 -22.98
CA VAL A 112 -11.74 9.73 -23.48
C VAL A 112 -12.34 11.07 -23.94
N PRO A 113 -11.83 12.23 -23.45
CA PRO A 113 -12.28 13.54 -23.90
C PRO A 113 -12.16 13.73 -25.42
N THR A 114 -13.12 14.43 -26.03
CA THR A 114 -13.14 14.67 -27.47
C THR A 114 -11.86 15.35 -27.96
N GLY A 115 -11.30 14.85 -29.08
CA GLY A 115 -10.07 15.37 -29.67
C GLY A 115 -8.77 14.95 -28.97
N LYS A 116 -8.88 14.16 -27.90
CA LYS A 116 -7.74 13.60 -27.17
C LYS A 116 -7.60 12.09 -27.43
N LYS A 117 -6.42 11.57 -27.15
CA LYS A 117 -6.14 10.14 -26.99
C LYS A 117 -5.50 9.91 -25.62
N GLU A 118 -5.69 8.71 -25.08
CA GLU A 118 -5.09 8.33 -23.81
C GLU A 118 -3.58 8.09 -23.91
N LYS A 119 -2.86 8.43 -22.85
CA LYS A 119 -1.50 7.99 -22.60
C LYS A 119 -1.58 6.70 -21.81
N LYS A 120 -1.50 5.56 -22.51
CA LYS A 120 -1.64 4.21 -21.91
C LYS A 120 -0.72 3.99 -20.69
N ASN A 121 0.52 4.48 -20.74
CA ASN A 121 1.46 4.36 -19.63
C ASN A 121 0.93 5.06 -18.35
N GLU A 122 0.42 6.29 -18.49
CA GLU A 122 -0.12 7.05 -17.37
C GLU A 122 -1.38 6.38 -16.80
N CYS A 123 -2.27 5.91 -17.67
CA CYS A 123 -3.46 5.15 -17.25
C CYS A 123 -3.06 3.90 -16.45
N ASN A 124 -2.05 3.17 -16.90
CA ASN A 124 -1.53 2.00 -16.22
C ASN A 124 -0.90 2.30 -14.86
N GLN A 125 -0.16 3.41 -14.73
CA GLN A 125 0.42 3.85 -13.45
C GLN A 125 -0.67 4.15 -12.43
N VAL A 126 -1.68 4.92 -12.80
CA VAL A 126 -2.84 5.21 -11.94
C VAL A 126 -3.58 3.92 -11.57
N PHE A 127 -3.85 3.06 -12.55
CA PHE A 127 -4.62 1.83 -12.33
C PHE A 127 -3.92 0.83 -11.40
N SER A 128 -2.59 0.80 -11.41
CA SER A 128 -1.78 -0.08 -10.56
C SER A 128 -1.29 0.58 -9.27
N ALA A 129 -1.65 1.84 -9.02
CA ALA A 129 -1.13 2.61 -7.88
C ALA A 129 -1.46 1.94 -6.54
N ILE A 130 -2.67 1.40 -6.38
CA ILE A 130 -3.11 0.71 -5.15
C ILE A 130 -2.43 -0.66 -4.91
N MET A 131 -1.81 -1.25 -5.94
CA MET A 131 -1.17 -2.56 -5.79
C MET A 131 0.05 -2.47 -4.88
N ASN A 132 0.19 -3.41 -3.94
CA ASN A 132 1.29 -3.47 -2.98
C ASN A 132 1.47 -2.13 -2.24
N LEU A 133 0.37 -1.52 -1.82
CA LEU A 133 0.39 -0.27 -1.08
C LEU A 133 1.02 -0.53 0.30
N ARG A 134 2.04 0.26 0.61
CA ARG A 134 2.72 0.27 1.91
C ARG A 134 2.68 1.68 2.47
N PHE A 135 2.96 1.80 3.77
CA PHE A 135 3.13 3.09 4.42
C PHE A 135 4.58 3.29 4.87
N ASP A 136 5.01 4.54 4.87
CA ASP A 136 6.29 4.98 5.40
C ASP A 136 6.16 5.35 6.88
N ASP A 137 5.01 5.90 7.30
CA ASP A 137 4.69 6.25 8.69
C ASP A 137 3.19 6.10 8.97
N VAL A 138 2.80 6.05 10.25
CA VAL A 138 1.41 5.87 10.69
C VAL A 138 1.11 6.64 11.97
N GLY A 139 -0.06 7.27 12.01
CA GLY A 139 -0.57 7.96 13.19
C GLY A 139 -2.07 7.78 13.34
N THR A 140 -2.58 8.08 14.54
CA THR A 140 -4.04 8.17 14.73
C THR A 140 -4.55 9.45 14.09
N ALA A 141 -5.81 9.43 13.65
CA ALA A 141 -6.47 10.62 13.08
C ALA A 141 -6.47 11.83 14.04
N SER A 142 -6.38 11.60 15.36
CA SER A 142 -6.30 12.65 16.37
C SER A 142 -4.90 13.28 16.47
N ASN A 143 -3.85 12.53 16.16
CA ASN A 143 -2.46 13.01 16.25
C ASN A 143 -2.04 13.74 14.97
N VAL A 144 -2.62 13.38 13.83
CA VAL A 144 -2.32 13.99 12.54
C VAL A 144 -3.34 15.09 12.25
N THR A 145 -3.00 16.32 12.65
CA THR A 145 -3.83 17.52 12.45
C THR A 145 -3.44 18.29 11.19
N ASP A 146 -4.32 19.18 10.72
CA ASP A 146 -4.10 20.05 9.56
C ASP A 146 -3.88 19.33 8.22
N LEU A 147 -4.54 18.19 8.03
CA LEU A 147 -4.61 17.50 6.73
C LEU A 147 -5.97 17.74 6.08
N LYS A 148 -5.94 18.19 4.82
CA LYS A 148 -7.13 18.33 3.99
C LYS A 148 -7.22 17.14 3.03
N PHE A 149 -8.11 16.20 3.34
CA PHE A 149 -8.42 15.06 2.47
C PHE A 149 -9.43 15.52 1.41
N ASP A 150 -8.93 16.02 0.28
CA ASP A 150 -9.75 16.58 -0.81
C ASP A 150 -9.68 15.79 -2.11
N ARG A 151 -9.01 14.64 -2.08
CA ARG A 151 -8.89 13.71 -3.20
C ARG A 151 -9.30 12.32 -2.75
N GLU A 152 -9.83 11.56 -3.69
CA GLU A 152 -10.32 10.21 -3.45
C GLU A 152 -9.87 9.28 -4.58
N TYR A 153 -9.41 8.09 -4.19
CA TYR A 153 -9.08 6.99 -5.09
C TYR A 153 -9.91 5.78 -4.68
N ALA A 154 -10.87 5.41 -5.52
CA ALA A 154 -11.78 4.30 -5.27
C ALA A 154 -11.43 3.13 -6.19
N CYS A 155 -11.06 1.98 -5.61
CA CYS A 155 -10.77 0.75 -6.33
C CYS A 155 -11.87 -0.28 -6.09
N LEU A 156 -12.66 -0.56 -7.13
CA LEU A 156 -13.66 -1.62 -7.12
C LEU A 156 -13.03 -2.91 -7.64
N MET A 157 -13.16 -3.98 -6.86
CA MET A 157 -12.73 -5.33 -7.22
C MET A 157 -13.86 -6.12 -7.89
N LYS A 158 -13.50 -7.13 -8.67
CA LYS A 158 -14.47 -8.06 -9.30
C LYS A 158 -15.32 -8.84 -8.31
N ASP A 159 -14.80 -9.05 -7.09
CA ASP A 159 -15.53 -9.70 -6.00
C ASP A 159 -16.49 -8.75 -5.25
N SER A 160 -16.64 -7.50 -5.71
CA SER A 160 -17.45 -6.43 -5.09
C SER A 160 -16.85 -5.77 -3.85
N THR A 161 -15.60 -6.08 -3.49
CA THR A 161 -14.84 -5.30 -2.49
C THR A 161 -14.50 -3.91 -3.05
N LEU A 162 -14.78 -2.87 -2.28
CA LEU A 162 -14.45 -1.48 -2.60
C LEU A 162 -13.42 -0.95 -1.62
N TYR A 163 -12.25 -0.54 -2.12
CA TYR A 163 -11.27 0.22 -1.35
C TYR A 163 -11.46 1.71 -1.67
N LEU A 164 -11.81 2.49 -0.66
CA LEU A 164 -11.97 3.93 -0.72
C LEU A 164 -10.78 4.59 -0.01
N ILE A 165 -9.91 5.23 -0.77
CA ILE A 165 -8.73 5.89 -0.24
C ILE A 165 -8.95 7.40 -0.31
N GLU A 166 -9.12 8.03 0.84
CA GLU A 166 -9.12 9.48 0.97
C GLU A 166 -7.66 9.96 1.07
N ILE A 167 -7.28 10.97 0.30
CA ILE A 167 -5.88 11.39 0.16
C ILE A 167 -5.74 12.87 0.51
N ALA A 168 -4.79 13.18 1.38
CA ALA A 168 -4.32 14.52 1.67
C ALA A 168 -2.86 14.67 1.21
N GLN A 169 -2.52 15.85 0.70
CA GLN A 169 -1.15 16.19 0.31
C GLN A 169 -0.68 17.39 1.13
N LYS A 170 0.50 17.28 1.75
CA LYS A 170 1.13 18.35 2.55
C LYS A 170 2.65 18.22 2.46
N ASP A 171 3.34 19.31 2.14
CA ASP A 171 4.81 19.36 2.07
C ASP A 171 5.44 18.24 1.22
N SER A 172 4.83 17.96 0.05
CA SER A 172 5.20 16.86 -0.87
C SER A 172 5.05 15.43 -0.33
N LYS A 173 4.47 15.28 0.86
CA LYS A 173 4.06 14.00 1.42
C LYS A 173 2.59 13.73 1.14
N PHE A 174 2.26 12.45 1.11
CA PHE A 174 0.90 11.97 0.89
C PHE A 174 0.43 11.17 2.08
N TYR A 175 -0.75 11.51 2.56
CA TYR A 175 -1.38 10.90 3.70
C TYR A 175 -2.70 10.31 3.26
N ILE A 176 -3.02 9.10 3.73
CA ILE A 176 -4.24 8.42 3.35
C ILE A 176 -5.04 7.94 4.55
N LYS A 177 -6.35 7.91 4.36
CA LYS A 177 -7.28 7.10 5.15
C LYS A 177 -7.86 6.04 4.23
N CYS A 178 -7.86 4.80 4.70
CA CYS A 178 -8.41 3.69 3.96
C CYS A 178 -9.75 3.29 4.56
N ASN A 179 -10.78 3.23 3.74
CA ASN A 179 -12.04 2.60 4.05
C ASN A 179 -12.27 1.43 3.09
N VAL A 180 -12.85 0.34 3.58
CA VAL A 180 -13.17 -0.86 2.82
C VAL A 180 -14.63 -1.21 3.03
N ASP A 181 -15.35 -1.38 1.93
CA ASP A 181 -16.75 -1.81 1.93
C ASP A 181 -16.94 -3.03 1.01
N PHE A 182 -18.06 -3.72 1.17
CA PHE A 182 -18.51 -4.79 0.31
C PHE A 182 -19.83 -4.38 -0.37
N THR A 183 -19.75 -4.07 -1.66
CA THR A 183 -20.84 -3.41 -2.39
C THR A 183 -22.00 -4.35 -2.73
N ASP A 184 -21.76 -5.66 -2.84
CA ASP A 184 -22.81 -6.64 -3.07
C ASP A 184 -23.58 -6.96 -1.78
N LYS A 185 -24.74 -6.33 -1.63
CA LYS A 185 -25.64 -6.49 -0.48
C LYS A 185 -26.63 -7.65 -0.62
N THR A 186 -26.57 -8.44 -1.70
CA THR A 186 -27.54 -9.53 -1.90
C THR A 186 -27.34 -10.63 -0.86
N GLN A 187 -28.45 -11.16 -0.33
CA GLN A 187 -28.40 -12.15 0.75
C GLN A 187 -27.92 -13.50 0.22
N VAL A 188 -26.99 -14.13 0.94
CA VAL A 188 -26.59 -15.52 0.69
C VAL A 188 -27.60 -16.41 1.41
N VAL A 189 -28.63 -16.85 0.68
CA VAL A 189 -29.65 -17.78 1.19
C VAL A 189 -29.30 -19.18 0.70
N LYS A 190 -29.39 -20.18 1.58
CA LYS A 190 -29.31 -21.58 1.20
C LYS A 190 -30.67 -21.99 0.63
N GLU A 191 -30.72 -22.38 -0.63
CA GLU A 191 -31.97 -22.84 -1.23
C GLU A 191 -32.38 -24.20 -0.66
N GLN A 192 -33.69 -24.46 -0.57
CA GLN A 192 -34.19 -25.78 -0.22
C GLN A 192 -34.04 -26.71 -1.44
N GLY A 193 -32.85 -27.28 -1.62
CA GLY A 193 -32.50 -28.17 -2.73
C GLY A 193 -31.03 -28.60 -2.74
N VAL A 194 -30.63 -29.43 -3.71
CA VAL A 194 -29.21 -29.73 -3.97
C VAL A 194 -28.67 -28.63 -4.85
N GLU A 195 -27.96 -27.68 -4.24
CA GLU A 195 -27.22 -26.64 -4.96
C GLU A 195 -26.03 -27.26 -5.69
N SER A 196 -25.71 -26.74 -6.87
CA SER A 196 -24.51 -27.19 -7.58
C SER A 196 -23.25 -26.79 -6.84
N GLN A 197 -22.18 -27.55 -7.03
CA GLN A 197 -20.87 -27.23 -6.42
C GLN A 197 -20.38 -25.83 -6.82
N GLU A 198 -20.69 -25.39 -8.04
CA GLU A 198 -20.31 -24.06 -8.53
C GLU A 198 -21.07 -22.94 -7.81
N GLU A 199 -22.37 -23.13 -7.53
CA GLU A 199 -23.17 -22.16 -6.77
C GLU A 199 -22.71 -22.05 -5.32
N LEU A 200 -22.39 -23.18 -4.70
CA LEU A 200 -21.83 -23.22 -3.34
C LEU A 200 -20.49 -22.49 -3.27
N GLN A 201 -19.60 -22.72 -4.24
CA GLN A 201 -18.31 -22.02 -4.32
C GLN A 201 -18.48 -20.51 -4.49
N LYS A 202 -19.42 -20.05 -5.33
CA LYS A 202 -19.71 -18.62 -5.49
C LYS A 202 -20.24 -18.00 -4.20
N LYS A 203 -21.14 -18.70 -3.49
CA LYS A 203 -21.68 -18.26 -2.20
C LYS A 203 -20.60 -18.19 -1.12
N GLU A 204 -19.73 -19.19 -1.04
CA GLU A 204 -18.60 -19.22 -0.11
C GLU A 204 -17.59 -18.10 -0.39
N ALA A 205 -17.17 -17.95 -1.65
CA ALA A 205 -16.24 -16.89 -2.05
C ALA A 205 -16.77 -15.50 -1.70
N LYS A 206 -18.07 -15.27 -1.91
CA LYS A 206 -18.74 -14.03 -1.53
C LYS A 206 -18.74 -13.79 -0.01
N LEU A 207 -19.07 -14.79 0.79
CA LEU A 207 -19.03 -14.65 2.25
C LEU A 207 -17.62 -14.35 2.74
N LEU A 208 -16.62 -15.03 2.19
CA LEU A 208 -15.22 -14.80 2.52
C LEU A 208 -14.75 -13.39 2.15
N ALA A 209 -15.13 -12.90 0.96
CA ALA A 209 -14.81 -11.54 0.52
C ALA A 209 -15.45 -10.49 1.45
N ARG A 210 -16.71 -10.68 1.84
CA ARG A 210 -17.41 -9.81 2.78
C ARG A 210 -16.76 -9.77 4.16
N GLU A 211 -16.37 -10.93 4.70
CA GLU A 211 -15.67 -10.99 5.99
C GLU A 211 -14.29 -10.34 5.93
N LYS A 212 -13.56 -10.56 4.82
CA LYS A 212 -12.26 -9.93 4.59
C LYS A 212 -12.39 -8.41 4.54
N ALA A 213 -13.37 -7.88 3.80
CA ALA A 213 -13.65 -6.44 3.73
C ALA A 213 -13.91 -5.85 5.13
N LYS A 214 -14.72 -6.54 5.95
CA LYS A 214 -14.99 -6.11 7.33
C LYS A 214 -13.74 -6.08 8.21
N LYS A 215 -12.91 -7.14 8.17
CA LYS A 215 -11.65 -7.19 8.93
C LYS A 215 -10.69 -6.07 8.52
N LEU A 216 -10.59 -5.80 7.23
CA LEU A 216 -9.76 -4.70 6.71
C LEU A 216 -10.30 -3.33 7.15
N GLN A 217 -11.61 -3.12 7.13
CA GLN A 217 -12.22 -1.88 7.64
C GLN A 217 -11.90 -1.67 9.13
N GLU A 218 -12.00 -2.71 9.95
CA GLU A 218 -11.66 -2.65 11.38
C GLU A 218 -10.18 -2.32 11.59
N MET A 219 -9.28 -2.87 10.77
CA MET A 219 -7.85 -2.59 10.82
C MET A 219 -7.49 -1.14 10.46
N PHE A 220 -8.15 -0.55 9.47
CA PHE A 220 -7.84 0.81 9.00
C PHE A 220 -8.54 1.90 9.80
N ASN A 221 -9.61 1.57 10.51
CA ASN A 221 -10.43 2.55 11.20
C ASN A 221 -9.64 3.35 12.24
N GLY A 222 -9.66 4.68 12.11
CA GLY A 222 -8.98 5.61 13.02
C GLY A 222 -7.50 5.88 12.72
N TRP A 223 -6.94 5.24 11.69
CA TRP A 223 -5.55 5.44 11.29
C TRP A 223 -5.40 6.37 10.09
N VAL A 224 -4.28 7.09 10.07
CA VAL A 224 -3.80 7.89 8.94
C VAL A 224 -2.39 7.40 8.62
N TYR A 225 -2.16 7.08 7.35
CA TYR A 225 -0.89 6.50 6.88
C TYR A 225 -0.18 7.49 5.97
N GLU A 226 1.10 7.75 6.21
CA GLU A 226 1.98 8.39 5.22
C GLU A 226 2.39 7.31 4.21
N ILE A 227 2.20 7.56 2.92
CA ILE A 227 2.57 6.62 1.85
C ILE A 227 3.72 7.15 1.01
N PRO A 228 4.45 6.27 0.30
CA PRO A 228 5.49 6.69 -0.61
C PRO A 228 4.98 7.71 -1.63
N ALA A 229 5.71 8.82 -1.81
CA ALA A 229 5.26 9.95 -2.60
C ALA A 229 4.81 9.55 -4.02
N TYR A 230 5.57 8.68 -4.69
CA TYR A 230 5.23 8.20 -6.04
C TYR A 230 3.87 7.47 -6.10
N LYS A 231 3.46 6.78 -5.02
CA LYS A 231 2.13 6.15 -4.93
C LYS A 231 1.03 7.21 -4.84
N GLY A 232 1.25 8.21 -3.99
CA GLY A 232 0.36 9.36 -3.87
C GLY A 232 0.19 10.10 -5.19
N GLU A 233 1.30 10.44 -5.85
CA GLU A 233 1.32 11.11 -7.16
C GLU A 233 0.51 10.34 -8.21
N TYR A 234 0.67 9.01 -8.29
CA TYR A 234 -0.12 8.20 -9.20
C TYR A 234 -1.61 8.14 -8.83
N MET A 235 -1.94 8.07 -7.54
CA MET A 235 -3.34 8.06 -7.10
C MET A 235 -4.05 9.40 -7.30
N THR A 236 -3.30 10.51 -7.33
CA THR A 236 -3.84 11.87 -7.45
C THR A 236 -3.64 12.50 -8.82
N LYS A 237 -3.17 11.73 -9.81
CA LYS A 237 -2.80 12.24 -11.13
C LYS A 237 -4.03 12.90 -11.81
N PRO A 238 -3.94 14.13 -12.32
CA PRO A 238 -5.07 14.78 -12.97
C PRO A 238 -5.35 14.17 -14.35
N LEU A 239 -6.61 14.20 -14.80
CA LEU A 239 -7.02 13.68 -16.12
C LEU A 239 -6.18 14.26 -17.27
N ALA A 240 -5.79 15.54 -17.18
CA ALA A 240 -4.98 16.22 -18.19
C ALA A 240 -3.61 15.56 -18.42
N GLU A 241 -3.06 14.86 -17.42
CA GLU A 241 -1.81 14.11 -17.57
C GLU A 241 -2.02 12.77 -18.28
N LEU A 242 -3.22 12.18 -18.17
CA LEU A 242 -3.57 10.87 -18.75
C LEU A 242 -3.90 10.96 -20.25
N VAL A 243 -3.99 12.15 -20.82
CA VAL A 243 -4.40 12.34 -22.21
C VAL A 243 -3.42 13.25 -22.96
N GLU A 244 -3.41 13.14 -24.28
CA GLU A 244 -2.68 14.02 -25.19
C GLU A 244 -3.53 14.33 -26.43
N ASP A 245 -3.16 15.39 -27.13
CA ASP A 245 -3.82 15.74 -28.39
C ASP A 245 -3.54 14.69 -29.47
N ILE A 246 -4.58 14.40 -30.27
CA ILE A 246 -4.42 13.58 -31.46
C ILE A 246 -3.61 14.41 -32.46
N ALA A 247 -2.38 13.99 -32.74
CA ALA A 247 -1.54 14.66 -33.73
C ALA A 247 -2.27 14.69 -35.10
N PRO A 248 -2.25 15.82 -35.82
CA PRO A 248 -2.78 15.85 -37.18
C PRO A 248 -2.02 14.83 -38.04
N PRO A 249 -2.68 14.16 -39.00
CA PRO A 249 -2.04 13.18 -39.84
C PRO A 249 -0.81 13.80 -40.51
N LYS A 250 0.36 13.14 -40.37
CA LYS A 250 1.56 13.53 -41.12
C LYS A 250 1.20 13.53 -42.62
N PRO A 251 1.54 14.59 -43.38
CA PRO A 251 1.41 14.55 -44.82
C PRO A 251 2.16 13.34 -45.35
N ALA A 252 1.48 12.51 -46.16
CA ALA A 252 2.12 11.38 -46.81
C ALA A 252 3.25 11.91 -47.70
N ASP A 253 4.49 11.44 -47.47
CA ASP A 253 5.64 11.77 -48.29
C ASP A 253 5.40 11.31 -49.74
N ALA A 254 4.98 12.25 -50.59
CA ALA A 254 4.72 12.03 -52.01
C ALA A 254 6.02 11.94 -52.84
N ASN A 255 7.04 11.22 -52.35
CA ASN A 255 8.34 11.14 -53.02
C ASN A 255 8.88 9.74 -53.31
N GLU A 256 8.10 8.67 -53.10
CA GLU A 256 8.50 7.30 -53.50
C GLU A 256 8.10 6.90 -54.93
N SER A 257 7.28 7.69 -55.64
CA SER A 257 6.77 7.33 -56.97
C SER A 257 7.61 7.85 -58.16
N LYS A 258 8.78 8.47 -57.95
CA LYS A 258 9.65 8.99 -59.04
C LYS A 258 10.95 8.23 -59.32
N LYS A 259 11.17 7.04 -58.74
CA LYS A 259 12.41 6.26 -59.00
C LYS A 259 12.33 5.18 -60.09
N THR A 260 11.17 4.93 -60.70
CA THR A 260 10.99 3.77 -61.60
C THR A 260 10.93 4.09 -63.10
N THR A 261 11.27 5.31 -63.56
CA THR A 261 11.13 5.66 -65.01
C THR A 261 12.35 6.36 -65.63
N GLN A 262 13.57 6.03 -65.19
CA GLN A 262 14.78 6.39 -65.95
C GLN A 262 15.82 5.26 -65.89
N LYS A 263 15.62 4.20 -66.69
CA LYS A 263 16.69 3.34 -67.21
C LYS A 263 16.16 2.46 -68.35
N SER A 264 15.97 3.06 -69.53
CA SER A 264 15.90 2.34 -70.79
C SER A 264 16.17 3.31 -71.95
N LYS A 265 17.45 3.49 -72.27
CA LYS A 265 17.99 3.79 -73.60
C LYS A 265 19.49 3.57 -73.58
#